data_AF-A0A958U8K2-F1
#
_entry.id   AF-A0A958U8K2-F1
#
_cell.length_a   1.000
_cell.length_b   1.000
_cell.length_c   1.000
_cell.angle_alpha   90.00
_cell.angle_beta   90.00
_cell.angle_gamma   90.00
#
_symmetry.space_group_name_H-M   'P 1'
#
loop_
_entity.id
_entity.type
_entity.pdbx_description
1 polymer ?
#
loop_
_entity_poly.entity_id
_entity_poly.type
_entity_poly.pdbx_seq_one_letter_code
_entity_poly.pdbx_strand_id
1 'polypeptide(L)'
;MKPIISAQELLELNNNQLLLFDASNNPNAKENYLKKHLKGAYFIDINTELADIKEDLSNGGRHPLPTLEQFSKVLSKFGVTPDTHIIIYDHA
;
A
#
# COMPACT_ATOMS: atom_id res chain seq x y z
N MET A 1 4.64 12.74 14.32
CA MET A 1 5.01 12.12 13.02
C MET A 1 4.52 13.04 11.92
N LYS A 2 5.30 13.23 10.85
CA LYS A 2 4.81 13.89 9.64
C LYS A 2 4.08 12.83 8.79
N PRO A 3 2.81 13.04 8.40
CA PRO A 3 2.08 12.06 7.58
C PRO A 3 2.58 12.00 6.13
N ILE A 4 3.34 13.01 5.69
CA ILE A 4 3.96 13.09 4.37
C ILE A 4 5.44 13.44 4.57
N ILE A 5 6.30 12.75 3.83
CA ILE A 5 7.74 12.97 3.81
C ILE A 5 8.22 13.14 2.38
N SER A 6 9.34 13.83 2.21
CA SER A 6 10.05 13.93 0.94
C SER A 6 10.86 12.66 0.63
N ALA A 7 11.26 12.50 -0.62
CA ALA A 7 12.19 11.44 -1.02
C ALA A 7 13.53 11.54 -0.27
N GLN A 8 14.00 12.75 0.03
CA GLN A 8 15.22 12.96 0.81
C GLN A 8 15.06 12.48 2.25
N GLU A 9 13.95 12.83 2.90
CA GLU A 9 13.64 12.35 4.26
C GLU A 9 13.53 10.82 4.30
N LEU A 10 12.94 10.18 3.27
CA LEU A 10 12.89 8.72 3.16
C LEU A 10 14.28 8.07 3.15
N LEU A 11 15.25 8.66 2.43
CA LEU A 11 16.63 8.15 2.36
C LEU A 11 17.38 8.29 3.70
N GLU A 12 16.98 9.23 4.54
CA GLU A 12 17.57 9.49 5.85
C GLU A 12 16.98 8.60 6.95
N LEU A 13 15.89 7.87 6.66
CA LEU A 13 15.28 6.94 7.61
C LEU A 13 16.15 5.69 7.80
N ASN A 14 16.88 5.64 8.92
CA ASN A 14 17.54 4.44 9.41
C ASN A 14 16.58 3.66 10.34
N ASN A 15 15.62 2.93 9.76
CA ASN A 15 14.72 2.06 10.53
C ASN A 15 14.68 0.65 9.92
N ASN A 16 15.11 -0.35 10.70
CA ASN A 16 15.12 -1.76 10.30
C ASN A 16 13.71 -2.39 10.24
N GLN A 17 12.68 -1.70 10.70
CA GLN A 17 11.27 -2.15 10.68
C GLN A 17 10.41 -1.30 9.72
N LEU A 18 11.04 -0.68 8.73
CA LEU A 18 10.35 0.09 7.70
C LEU A 18 9.84 -0.84 6.60
N LEU A 19 8.54 -0.77 6.30
CA LEU A 19 7.94 -1.39 5.14
C LEU A 19 7.49 -0.31 4.14
N LEU A 20 7.97 -0.43 2.91
CA LEU A 20 7.65 0.49 1.82
C LEU A 20 6.65 -0.18 0.89
N PHE A 21 5.57 0.51 0.53
CA PHE A 21 4.53 0.00 -0.36
C PHE A 21 4.31 0.91 -1.56
N ASP A 22 4.22 0.30 -2.75
CA ASP A 22 3.70 0.91 -3.96
C ASP A 22 2.20 0.64 -4.04
N ALA A 23 1.39 1.69 -3.87
CA ALA A 23 -0.06 1.66 -3.93
C ALA A 23 -0.58 2.36 -5.21
N SER A 24 0.14 2.23 -6.32
CA SER A 24 -0.34 2.72 -7.61
C SER A 24 -1.62 1.97 -8.05
N ASN A 25 -2.63 2.70 -8.54
CA ASN A 25 -3.94 2.12 -8.93
C ASN A 25 -4.24 2.20 -10.44
N ASN A 26 -3.27 2.57 -11.28
CA ASN A 26 -3.47 2.59 -12.73
C ASN A 26 -3.68 1.16 -13.28
N PRO A 27 -4.35 0.98 -14.44
CA PRO A 27 -4.65 -0.35 -14.98
C PRO A 27 -3.45 -1.28 -15.17
N ASN A 28 -2.26 -0.70 -15.35
CA ASN A 28 -1.01 -1.43 -15.55
C ASN A 28 -0.09 -1.36 -14.31
N ALA A 29 -0.61 -1.03 -13.13
CA ALA A 29 0.19 -0.72 -11.95
C ALA A 29 1.14 -1.85 -11.57
N LYS A 30 0.64 -3.10 -11.57
CA LYS A 30 1.46 -4.28 -11.30
C LYS A 30 2.57 -4.47 -12.32
N GLU A 31 2.28 -4.30 -13.61
CA GLU A 31 3.29 -4.41 -14.66
C GLU A 31 4.34 -3.30 -14.56
N ASN A 32 3.91 -2.08 -14.25
CA ASN A 32 4.78 -0.92 -14.06
C ASN A 32 5.70 -1.12 -12.85
N TYR A 33 5.15 -1.59 -11.73
CA TYR A 33 5.92 -1.99 -10.56
C TYR A 33 6.98 -3.04 -10.92
N LEU A 34 6.60 -4.10 -11.65
CA LEU A 34 7.54 -5.15 -12.07
C LEU A 34 8.66 -4.62 -12.98
N LYS A 35 8.39 -3.59 -13.78
CA LYS A 35 9.41 -2.93 -14.61
C LYS A 35 10.34 -2.03 -13.80
N LYS A 36 9.79 -1.24 -12.88
CA LYS A 36 10.54 -0.29 -12.05
C LYS A 36 9.73 0.11 -10.81
N HIS A 37 10.33 -0.08 -9.63
CA HIS A 37 9.81 0.38 -8.34
C HIS A 37 10.96 0.80 -7.44
N LEU A 38 10.66 1.42 -6.29
CA LEU A 38 11.66 1.73 -5.28
C LEU A 38 12.22 0.42 -4.68
N LYS A 39 13.55 0.35 -4.48
CA LYS A 39 14.19 -0.86 -3.96
C LYS A 39 13.60 -1.25 -2.60
N GLY A 40 13.15 -2.50 -2.49
CA GLY A 40 12.57 -3.04 -1.26
C GLY A 40 11.11 -2.67 -1.03
N ALA A 41 10.47 -1.93 -1.95
CA ALA A 41 9.03 -1.72 -1.91
C ALA A 41 8.29 -3.02 -2.21
N TYR A 42 7.14 -3.21 -1.58
CA TYR A 42 6.15 -4.23 -1.92
C TYR A 42 5.05 -3.59 -2.77
N PHE A 43 4.56 -4.30 -3.78
CA PHE A 43 3.33 -3.91 -4.46
C PHE A 43 2.13 -4.30 -3.60
N ILE A 44 1.19 -3.36 -3.42
CA ILE A 44 -0.11 -3.63 -2.81
C ILE A 44 -1.23 -3.28 -3.78
N ASP A 45 -2.06 -4.28 -4.10
CA ASP A 45 -3.14 -4.09 -5.06
C ASP A 45 -4.35 -3.47 -4.36
N ILE A 46 -4.67 -2.23 -4.69
CA ILE A 46 -5.81 -1.52 -4.08
C ILE A 46 -7.14 -2.25 -4.32
N ASN A 47 -7.31 -2.88 -5.48
CA ASN A 47 -8.57 -3.52 -5.84
C ASN A 47 -8.80 -4.83 -5.11
N THR A 48 -7.74 -5.59 -4.88
CA THR A 48 -7.84 -6.96 -4.34
C THR A 48 -7.42 -7.07 -2.88
N GLU A 49 -6.62 -6.13 -2.36
CA GLU A 49 -6.10 -6.16 -0.99
C GLU A 49 -6.62 -5.00 -0.12
N LEU A 50 -6.94 -3.83 -0.70
CA LEU A 50 -7.36 -2.65 0.08
C LEU A 50 -8.79 -2.18 -0.20
N ALA A 51 -9.58 -2.98 -0.90
CA ALA A 51 -10.98 -2.68 -1.18
C ALA A 51 -11.85 -3.95 -1.14
N ASP A 52 -13.12 -3.79 -0.74
CA ASP A 52 -14.16 -4.83 -0.80
C ASP A 52 -15.03 -4.64 -2.04
N ILE A 53 -14.46 -4.80 -3.25
CA ILE A 53 -15.17 -4.49 -4.49
C ILE A 53 -16.47 -5.30 -4.60
N LYS A 54 -17.59 -4.58 -4.68
CA LYS A 54 -18.94 -5.13 -4.83
C LYS A 54 -19.44 -4.92 -6.25
N GLU A 55 -20.39 -5.76 -6.66
CA GLU A 55 -21.07 -5.63 -7.95
C GLU A 55 -21.85 -4.31 -8.07
N ASP A 56 -22.46 -3.87 -6.95
CA ASP A 56 -23.24 -2.63 -6.88
C ASP A 56 -22.40 -1.48 -6.31
N LEU A 57 -22.00 -0.56 -7.19
CA LEU A 57 -21.22 0.63 -6.87
C LEU A 57 -21.94 1.62 -5.93
N SER A 58 -23.26 1.54 -5.80
CA SER A 58 -23.99 2.40 -4.86
C SER A 58 -23.64 2.08 -3.40
N ASN A 59 -23.14 0.86 -3.13
CA ASN A 59 -22.72 0.41 -1.82
C ASN A 59 -21.24 0.68 -1.56
N GLY A 60 -20.87 1.97 -1.48
CA GLY A 60 -19.53 2.40 -1.05
C GLY A 60 -18.55 2.76 -2.18
N GLY A 61 -19.01 2.88 -3.42
CA GLY A 61 -18.23 3.40 -4.55
C GLY A 61 -17.38 2.35 -5.27
N ARG A 62 -16.34 2.81 -5.99
CA ARG A 62 -15.47 1.94 -6.82
C ARG A 62 -14.42 1.16 -6.02
N HIS A 63 -14.05 1.66 -4.83
CA HIS A 63 -13.09 1.03 -3.92
C HIS A 63 -13.60 1.18 -2.47
N PRO A 64 -14.72 0.52 -2.12
CA PRO A 64 -15.24 0.56 -0.75
C PRO A 64 -14.21 -0.04 0.22
N LEU A 65 -14.18 0.47 1.46
CA LEU A 65 -13.24 0.01 2.47
C LEU A 65 -13.44 -1.49 2.78
N PRO A 66 -12.34 -2.25 2.95
CA PRO A 66 -12.41 -3.64 3.33
C PRO A 66 -12.94 -3.79 4.76
N THR A 67 -13.47 -4.97 5.05
CA THR A 67 -13.72 -5.36 6.44
C THR A 67 -12.41 -5.39 7.24
N LEU A 68 -12.50 -5.23 8.55
CA LEU A 68 -11.34 -5.34 9.44
C LEU A 68 -10.63 -6.69 9.31
N GLU A 69 -11.38 -7.77 9.05
CA GLU A 69 -10.81 -9.11 8.87
C GLU A 69 -10.00 -9.22 7.57
N GLN A 70 -10.54 -8.73 6.45
CA GLN A 70 -9.82 -8.67 5.17
C GLN A 70 -8.54 -7.84 5.31
N PHE A 71 -8.65 -6.64 5.90
CA PHE A 71 -7.51 -5.76 6.09
C PHE A 71 -6.45 -6.37 7.02
N SER A 72 -6.86 -7.02 8.11
CA SER A 72 -5.94 -7.70 9.03
C SER A 72 -5.16 -8.80 8.32
N LYS A 73 -5.79 -9.57 7.42
CA LYS A 73 -5.10 -10.63 6.64
C LYS A 73 -3.99 -10.04 5.77
N VAL A 74 -4.24 -8.89 5.14
CA VAL A 74 -3.25 -8.17 4.33
C VAL A 74 -2.09 -7.69 5.18
N LEU A 75 -2.36 -7.05 6.31
CA LEU A 75 -1.30 -6.62 7.24
C LEU A 75 -0.45 -7.81 7.74
N SER A 76 -1.10 -8.92 8.11
CA SER A 76 -0.41 -10.14 8.56
C SER A 76 0.47 -10.77 7.47
N LYS A 77 0.05 -10.73 6.20
CA LYS A 77 0.85 -11.22 5.06
C LYS A 77 2.21 -10.53 4.96
N PHE A 78 2.28 -9.25 5.32
CA PHE A 78 3.53 -8.47 5.32
C PHE A 78 4.24 -8.44 6.67
N GLY A 79 3.72 -9.15 7.68
CA GLY A 79 4.31 -9.20 9.02
C GLY A 79 4.20 -7.87 9.78
N VAL A 80 3.21 -7.04 9.46
CA VAL A 80 3.00 -5.74 10.11
C VAL A 80 2.70 -5.95 11.59
N THR A 81 3.45 -5.24 12.43
CA THR A 81 3.26 -5.11 13.87
C THR A 81 2.98 -3.65 14.25
N PRO A 82 2.52 -3.37 15.48
CA PRO A 82 2.35 -1.98 15.95
C PRO A 82 3.61 -1.10 15.87
N ASP A 83 4.80 -1.70 15.88
CA ASP A 83 6.09 -0.99 15.79
C ASP A 83 6.57 -0.80 14.34
N THR A 84 5.89 -1.40 13.36
CA THR A 84 6.26 -1.32 11.95
C THR A 84 6.01 0.07 11.41
N HIS A 85 7.02 0.69 10.80
CA HIS A 85 6.87 1.99 10.15
C HIS A 85 6.49 1.78 8.68
N ILE A 86 5.22 2.01 8.35
CA ILE A 86 4.69 1.87 6.99
C ILE A 86 4.85 3.18 6.23
N ILE A 87 5.40 3.11 5.02
CA ILE A 87 5.49 4.22 4.07
C ILE A 87 4.84 3.78 2.77
N ILE A 88 4.00 4.63 2.20
CA ILE A 88 3.26 4.36 0.97
C ILE A 88 3.64 5.44 -0.05
N TYR A 89 3.79 5.03 -1.30
CA TYR A 89 3.91 5.92 -2.45
C TYR A 89 3.07 5.39 -3.62
N ASP A 90 2.82 6.25 -4.60
CA ASP A 90 2.21 5.88 -5.87
C ASP A 90 3.02 6.47 -7.05
N HIS A 91 2.74 5.98 -8.25
CA HIS A 91 3.13 6.61 -9.51
C HIS A 91 1.96 7.48 -9.99
N ALA A 92 2.20 8.79 -10.08
CA ALA A 92 1.34 9.74 -10.78
C ALA A 92 1.44 9.60 -12.30
#